data_AF-C1N990-F1
#
_entry.id   AF-C1N990-F1
#
_cell.length_a   1.000
_cell.length_b   1.000
_cell.length_c   1.000
_cell.angle_alpha   90.00
_cell.angle_beta   90.00
_cell.angle_gamma   90.00
#
_symmetry.space_group_name_H-M   'P 1'
#
loop_
_entity.id
_entity.type
_entity.pdbx_description
1 polymer ?
#
loop_
_entity_poly.entity_id
_entity_poly.type
_entity_poly.pdbx_seq_one_letter_code
_entity_poly.pdbx_strand_id
1 'polypeptide(L)'
;MRTREGNRAVTKDARRAVELECARASALDRCRKKYEKMATNAGAGAAPPQGFERWRFAAKAAEDRAARRCGGGEGGGGGGARLDPALPSSDAAALALDVLVADLTRAGVKDADKAASIARDVADAAAREARALAKLELRLAAGKGGARATSSSDASAPATNDDVVARRRKHSVELTSRGKFVVTSRAAYARLRALYREHAPPCDGPAISEDSEEDDEGDDRDRFSSLAEKAFHRRLFALLLRYKSIHGYGFQASVGEEVFRALGAKLGVAHECFASPMNAHYGAFNGAFLDVDAPFGSAGDFFAVADRGGFRRGAYEANPPFVSGVMDAMVDAMELALTRADADAQPLTFAVFVPGWSDEPCWAKARPTSRRFPYDRVGVVNADP
;
A
#
# COMPACT_ATOMS: atom_id res chain seq x y z
N MET A 1 13.28 3.43 -13.38
CA MET A 1 12.80 2.72 -14.60
C MET A 1 11.43 2.10 -14.32
N ARG A 2 10.39 2.44 -15.10
CA ARG A 2 9.01 1.93 -14.89
C ARG A 2 8.92 0.43 -15.19
N THR A 3 8.19 -0.33 -14.37
CA THR A 3 8.01 -1.78 -14.60
C THR A 3 6.83 -2.04 -15.55
N ARG A 4 6.92 -3.10 -16.37
CA ARG A 4 5.81 -3.54 -17.24
C ARG A 4 4.54 -3.84 -16.44
N GLU A 5 4.71 -4.34 -15.23
CA GLU A 5 3.61 -4.64 -14.30
C GLU A 5 2.97 -3.37 -13.76
N GLY A 6 3.75 -2.35 -13.40
CA GLY A 6 3.23 -1.04 -12.99
C GLY A 6 2.32 -0.46 -14.08
N ASN A 7 2.76 -0.49 -15.34
CA ASN A 7 1.95 -0.02 -16.46
C ASN A 7 0.64 -0.81 -16.66
N ARG A 8 0.59 -2.08 -16.25
CA ARG A 8 -0.62 -2.92 -16.33
C ARG A 8 -1.54 -2.73 -15.12
N ALA A 9 -0.99 -2.47 -13.95
CA ALA A 9 -1.73 -2.32 -12.70
C ALA A 9 -2.44 -0.96 -12.60
N VAL A 10 -1.89 0.08 -13.22
CA VAL A 10 -2.44 1.42 -13.20
C VAL A 10 -3.68 1.53 -14.08
N THR A 11 -4.75 2.12 -13.52
CA THR A 11 -5.97 2.43 -14.27
C THR A 11 -5.66 3.45 -15.37
N LYS A 12 -6.10 3.19 -16.61
CA LYS A 12 -5.78 4.08 -17.76
C LYS A 12 -6.33 5.50 -17.64
N ASP A 13 -7.46 5.69 -16.95
CA ASP A 13 -8.03 7.01 -16.68
C ASP A 13 -7.92 7.32 -15.19
N ALA A 14 -7.17 8.37 -14.84
CA ALA A 14 -6.96 8.79 -13.47
C ALA A 14 -8.26 9.13 -12.72
N ARG A 15 -9.34 9.54 -13.42
CA ARG A 15 -10.66 9.77 -12.79
C ARG A 15 -11.28 8.49 -12.24
N ARG A 16 -11.03 7.35 -12.89
CA ARG A 16 -11.49 6.04 -12.42
C ARG A 16 -10.75 5.61 -11.16
N ALA A 17 -9.46 5.95 -11.04
CA ALA A 17 -8.69 5.73 -9.82
C ALA A 17 -9.34 6.46 -8.63
N VAL A 18 -9.68 7.74 -8.81
CA VAL A 18 -10.36 8.56 -7.79
C VAL A 18 -11.69 7.93 -7.37
N GLU A 19 -12.52 7.52 -8.33
CA GLU A 19 -13.81 6.91 -8.03
C GLU A 19 -13.68 5.61 -7.24
N LEU A 20 -12.74 4.75 -7.65
CA LEU A 20 -12.46 3.49 -6.96
C LEU A 20 -11.93 3.73 -5.55
N GLU A 21 -11.01 4.68 -5.34
CA GLU A 21 -10.50 4.97 -4.00
C GLU A 21 -11.56 5.58 -3.08
N CYS A 22 -12.44 6.46 -3.58
CA CYS A 22 -13.54 7.00 -2.79
C CYS A 22 -14.52 5.89 -2.34
N ALA A 23 -14.83 4.96 -3.24
CA ALA A 23 -15.66 3.80 -2.93
C ALA A 23 -14.97 2.87 -1.91
N ARG A 24 -13.67 2.59 -2.10
CA ARG A 24 -12.87 1.74 -1.21
C ARG A 24 -12.70 2.33 0.18
N ALA A 25 -12.43 3.62 0.29
CA ALA A 25 -12.37 4.34 1.55
C ALA A 25 -13.68 4.21 2.34
N SER A 26 -14.82 4.31 1.64
CA SER A 26 -16.13 4.16 2.26
C SER A 26 -16.44 2.72 2.65
N ALA A 27 -15.98 1.74 1.87
CA ALA A 27 -16.09 0.32 2.22
C ALA A 27 -15.30 -0.05 3.46
N LEU A 28 -14.03 0.39 3.55
CA LEU A 28 -13.19 0.20 4.73
C LEU A 28 -13.82 0.80 5.99
N ASP A 29 -14.37 2.01 5.88
CA ASP A 29 -15.08 2.68 6.98
C ASP A 29 -16.32 1.90 7.44
N ARG A 30 -17.13 1.35 6.50
CA ARG A 30 -18.28 0.50 6.83
C ARG A 30 -17.86 -0.77 7.55
N CYS A 31 -16.81 -1.45 7.08
CA CYS A 31 -16.29 -2.66 7.73
C CYS A 31 -15.80 -2.37 9.15
N ARG A 32 -15.06 -1.27 9.34
CA ARG A 32 -14.57 -0.84 10.66
C ARG A 32 -15.71 -0.55 11.62
N LYS A 33 -16.68 0.29 11.21
CA LYS A 33 -17.87 0.60 12.03
C LYS A 33 -18.68 -0.65 12.38
N LYS A 34 -18.76 -1.62 11.46
CA LYS A 34 -19.41 -2.91 11.74
C LYS A 34 -18.66 -3.68 12.81
N TYR A 35 -17.33 -3.81 12.70
CA TYR A 35 -16.50 -4.47 13.71
C TYR A 35 -16.65 -3.81 15.09
N GLU A 36 -16.49 -2.49 15.16
CA GLU A 36 -16.61 -1.73 16.41
C GLU A 36 -17.99 -1.95 17.07
N LYS A 37 -19.07 -1.80 16.30
CA LYS A 37 -20.44 -2.03 16.79
C LYS A 37 -20.64 -3.46 17.31
N MET A 38 -20.15 -4.45 16.57
CA MET A 38 -20.31 -5.86 16.96
C MET A 38 -19.48 -6.20 18.20
N ALA A 39 -18.26 -5.66 18.31
CA ALA A 39 -17.41 -5.85 19.48
C ALA A 39 -18.06 -5.27 20.75
N THR A 40 -18.52 -4.02 20.71
CA THR A 40 -19.18 -3.37 21.85
C THR A 40 -20.47 -4.08 22.24
N ASN A 41 -21.30 -4.48 21.28
CA ASN A 41 -22.53 -5.23 21.55
C ASN A 41 -22.28 -6.61 22.16
N ALA A 42 -21.08 -7.18 21.97
CA ALA A 42 -20.68 -8.47 22.53
C ALA A 42 -19.97 -8.34 23.89
N GLY A 43 -19.95 -7.15 24.49
CA GLY A 43 -19.39 -6.90 25.82
C GLY A 43 -17.92 -6.51 25.83
N ALA A 44 -17.32 -6.13 24.70
CA ALA A 44 -16.01 -5.50 24.71
C ALA A 44 -16.08 -4.16 25.48
N GLY A 45 -15.16 -3.94 26.42
CA GLY A 45 -15.11 -2.70 27.22
C GLY A 45 -14.87 -1.45 26.36
N ALA A 46 -14.11 -1.61 25.28
CA ALA A 46 -13.98 -0.66 24.19
C ALA A 46 -13.71 -1.41 22.88
N ALA A 47 -13.98 -0.78 21.73
CA ALA A 47 -13.59 -1.37 20.46
C ALA A 47 -12.06 -1.52 20.40
N PRO A 48 -11.52 -2.70 20.04
CA PRO A 48 -10.08 -2.92 20.02
C PRO A 48 -9.39 -1.90 19.11
N PRO A 49 -8.47 -1.06 19.63
CA PRO A 49 -7.76 -0.08 18.82
C PRO A 49 -7.06 -0.77 17.65
N GLN A 50 -7.34 -0.33 16.42
CA GLN A 50 -6.80 -0.91 15.19
C GLN A 50 -7.02 -2.44 15.01
N GLY A 51 -8.02 -3.04 15.68
CA GLY A 51 -8.27 -4.49 15.59
C GLY A 51 -8.67 -4.93 14.18
N PHE A 52 -9.50 -4.12 13.52
CA PHE A 52 -9.85 -4.34 12.12
C PHE A 52 -8.60 -4.27 11.21
N GLU A 53 -7.72 -3.30 11.43
CA GLU A 53 -6.50 -3.10 10.64
C GLU A 53 -5.53 -4.27 10.80
N ARG A 54 -5.25 -4.70 12.04
CA ARG A 54 -4.37 -5.86 12.30
C ARG A 54 -4.85 -7.10 11.55
N TRP A 55 -6.13 -7.41 11.66
CA TRP A 55 -6.73 -8.51 10.94
C TRP A 55 -6.64 -8.33 9.42
N ARG A 56 -7.01 -7.15 8.90
CA ARG A 56 -7.00 -6.87 7.46
C ARG A 56 -5.61 -7.04 6.86
N PHE A 57 -4.56 -6.57 7.55
CA PHE A 57 -3.18 -6.77 7.12
C PHE A 57 -2.80 -8.26 7.10
N ALA A 58 -3.09 -9.00 8.16
CA ALA A 58 -2.83 -10.44 8.23
C ALA A 58 -3.60 -11.23 7.16
N ALA A 59 -4.88 -10.90 6.97
CA ALA A 59 -5.75 -11.49 5.96
C ALA A 59 -5.20 -11.24 4.56
N LYS A 60 -4.89 -9.98 4.21
CA LYS A 60 -4.31 -9.65 2.90
C LYS A 60 -2.99 -10.37 2.65
N ALA A 61 -2.11 -10.45 3.65
CA ALA A 61 -0.86 -11.19 3.55
C ALA A 61 -1.09 -12.68 3.26
N ALA A 62 -2.12 -13.30 3.88
CA ALA A 62 -2.50 -14.68 3.60
C ALA A 62 -3.03 -14.86 2.17
N GLU A 63 -3.87 -13.93 1.69
CA GLU A 63 -4.35 -13.97 0.30
C GLU A 63 -3.23 -13.82 -0.72
N ASP A 64 -2.33 -12.86 -0.50
CA ASP A 64 -1.25 -12.57 -1.44
C ASP A 64 -0.26 -13.76 -1.48
N ARG A 65 -0.03 -14.42 -0.34
CA ARG A 65 0.71 -15.68 -0.28
C ARG A 65 0.00 -16.81 -1.04
N ALA A 66 -1.31 -16.95 -0.90
CA ALA A 66 -2.08 -17.96 -1.61
C ALA A 66 -2.09 -17.72 -3.12
N ALA A 67 -2.31 -16.46 -3.54
CA ALA A 67 -2.29 -16.06 -4.94
C ALA A 67 -0.94 -16.34 -5.61
N ARG A 68 0.19 -16.08 -4.92
CA ARG A 68 1.53 -16.39 -5.43
C ARG A 68 1.78 -17.89 -5.58
N ARG A 69 1.27 -18.72 -4.66
CA ARG A 69 1.38 -20.20 -4.76
C ARG A 69 0.58 -20.77 -5.93
N CYS A 70 -0.63 -20.26 -6.16
CA CYS A 70 -1.48 -20.73 -7.25
C CYS A 70 -1.07 -20.17 -8.63
N GLY A 71 -0.39 -19.01 -8.65
CA GLY A 71 -0.01 -18.28 -9.87
C GLY A 71 1.44 -18.44 -10.33
N GLY A 72 2.18 -19.42 -9.83
CA GLY A 72 3.62 -19.62 -10.07
C GLY A 72 4.07 -20.06 -11.48
N GLY A 73 3.29 -19.78 -12.52
CA GLY A 73 3.67 -20.05 -13.92
C GLY A 73 3.45 -18.82 -14.80
N GLU A 74 4.46 -18.46 -15.58
CA GLU A 74 4.40 -17.39 -16.58
C GLU A 74 3.08 -17.41 -17.38
N GLY A 75 2.45 -16.25 -17.57
CA GLY A 75 1.42 -16.10 -18.60
C GLY A 75 -0.02 -16.51 -18.25
N GLY A 76 -0.43 -16.52 -16.99
CA GLY A 76 -1.81 -16.81 -16.60
C GLY A 76 -2.81 -15.69 -16.93
N GLY A 77 -3.25 -15.58 -18.19
CA GLY A 77 -4.51 -14.94 -18.59
C GLY A 77 -5.74 -15.74 -18.13
N GLY A 78 -5.75 -16.20 -16.87
CA GLY A 78 -6.84 -16.99 -16.28
C GLY A 78 -7.87 -16.08 -15.64
N GLY A 79 -9.14 -16.27 -15.98
CA GLY A 79 -10.30 -15.48 -15.52
C GLY A 79 -10.64 -15.59 -14.03
N GLY A 80 -9.66 -15.73 -13.15
CA GLY A 80 -9.84 -15.54 -11.71
C GLY A 80 -10.13 -14.07 -11.41
N ALA A 81 -11.12 -13.80 -10.56
CA ALA A 81 -11.42 -12.45 -10.14
C ALA A 81 -10.20 -11.84 -9.44
N ARG A 82 -9.72 -10.70 -9.95
CA ARG A 82 -8.62 -9.94 -9.33
C ARG A 82 -9.04 -9.54 -7.92
N LEU A 83 -8.22 -9.86 -6.92
CA LEU A 83 -8.46 -9.47 -5.53
C LEU A 83 -8.37 -7.95 -5.38
N ASP A 84 -9.18 -7.39 -4.47
CA ASP A 84 -9.05 -5.99 -4.11
C ASP A 84 -7.73 -5.76 -3.35
N PRO A 85 -6.98 -4.67 -3.65
CA PRO A 85 -5.69 -4.42 -3.02
C PRO A 85 -5.77 -4.16 -1.51
N ALA A 86 -6.91 -3.69 -0.97
CA ALA A 86 -7.03 -3.35 0.44
C ALA A 86 -7.99 -4.26 1.22
N LEU A 87 -9.08 -4.72 0.60
CA LEU A 87 -10.13 -5.52 1.24
C LEU A 87 -9.96 -7.02 0.96
N PRO A 88 -9.81 -7.87 1.99
CA PRO A 88 -9.75 -9.32 1.82
C PRO A 88 -11.10 -9.89 1.37
N SER A 89 -11.07 -10.93 0.53
CA SER A 89 -12.27 -11.53 -0.08
C SER A 89 -12.16 -13.00 -0.50
N SER A 90 -10.97 -13.59 -0.41
CA SER A 90 -10.68 -14.99 -0.72
C SER A 90 -10.74 -15.88 0.51
N ASP A 91 -10.82 -17.20 0.29
CA ASP A 91 -10.88 -18.19 1.38
C ASP A 91 -9.61 -18.17 2.24
N ALA A 92 -8.46 -17.77 1.68
CA ALA A 92 -7.21 -17.63 2.44
C ALA A 92 -7.28 -16.56 3.54
N ALA A 93 -8.18 -15.58 3.42
CA ALA A 93 -8.42 -14.59 4.47
C ALA A 93 -8.94 -15.23 5.77
N ALA A 94 -9.56 -16.40 5.69
CA ALA A 94 -10.05 -17.14 6.86
C ALA A 94 -8.90 -17.56 7.80
N LEU A 95 -7.67 -17.74 7.28
CA LEU A 95 -6.48 -18.08 8.06
C LEU A 95 -6.08 -16.99 9.06
N ALA A 96 -6.61 -15.78 8.93
CA ALA A 96 -6.32 -14.66 9.81
C ALA A 96 -7.43 -14.38 10.84
N LEU A 97 -8.53 -15.15 10.85
CA LEU A 97 -9.67 -14.86 11.75
C LEU A 97 -9.30 -14.86 13.23
N ASP A 98 -8.32 -15.67 13.63
CA ASP A 98 -7.81 -15.74 15.00
C ASP A 98 -7.24 -14.40 15.49
N VAL A 99 -6.79 -13.52 14.58
CA VAL A 99 -6.35 -12.17 14.93
C VAL A 99 -7.51 -11.34 15.50
N LEU A 100 -8.70 -11.39 14.88
CA LEU A 100 -9.88 -10.70 15.40
C LEU A 100 -10.37 -11.34 16.69
N VAL A 101 -10.35 -12.68 16.77
CA VAL A 101 -10.79 -13.41 17.97
C VAL A 101 -9.91 -13.00 19.16
N ALA A 102 -8.59 -13.03 19.00
CA ALA A 102 -7.64 -12.65 20.05
C ALA A 102 -7.86 -11.20 20.53
N ASP A 103 -8.11 -10.26 19.61
CA ASP A 103 -8.39 -8.87 19.95
C ASP A 103 -9.73 -8.69 20.67
N LEU A 104 -10.78 -9.40 20.23
CA LEU A 104 -12.10 -9.37 20.89
C LEU A 104 -12.04 -9.95 22.30
N THR A 105 -11.36 -11.09 22.46
CA THR A 105 -11.14 -11.72 23.77
C THR A 105 -10.38 -10.79 24.70
N ARG A 106 -9.28 -10.17 24.23
CA ARG A 106 -8.51 -9.20 25.02
C ARG A 106 -9.33 -7.98 25.43
N ALA A 107 -10.27 -7.55 24.59
CA ALA A 107 -11.15 -6.44 24.89
C ALA A 107 -12.36 -6.80 25.79
N GLY A 108 -12.51 -8.07 26.19
CA GLY A 108 -13.49 -8.50 27.18
C GLY A 108 -14.68 -9.28 26.64
N VAL A 109 -14.69 -9.66 25.36
CA VAL A 109 -15.69 -10.60 24.83
C VAL A 109 -15.42 -11.99 25.39
N LYS A 110 -16.24 -12.42 26.37
CA LYS A 110 -16.02 -13.65 27.15
C LYS A 110 -16.40 -14.94 26.39
N ASP A 111 -17.38 -14.84 25.50
CA ASP A 111 -17.88 -15.97 24.73
C ASP A 111 -17.01 -16.16 23.47
N ALA A 112 -16.27 -17.27 23.43
CA ALA A 112 -15.36 -17.60 22.33
C ALA A 112 -16.10 -17.87 21.01
N ASP A 113 -17.26 -18.53 21.05
CA ASP A 113 -18.07 -18.78 19.87
C ASP A 113 -18.65 -17.49 19.31
N LYS A 114 -19.03 -16.56 20.21
CA LYS A 114 -19.45 -15.22 19.83
C LYS A 114 -18.32 -14.43 19.17
N ALA A 115 -17.11 -14.44 19.74
CA ALA A 115 -15.95 -13.78 19.16
C ALA A 115 -15.62 -14.34 17.75
N ALA A 116 -15.63 -15.66 17.59
CA ALA A 116 -15.43 -16.32 16.31
C ALA A 116 -16.53 -15.97 15.28
N SER A 117 -17.79 -15.88 15.72
CA SER A 117 -18.90 -15.44 14.86
C SER A 117 -18.72 -14.00 14.38
N ILE A 118 -18.28 -13.09 15.26
CA ILE A 118 -18.01 -11.70 14.89
C ILE A 118 -16.89 -11.61 13.87
N ALA A 119 -15.80 -12.38 14.07
CA ALA A 119 -14.69 -12.42 13.13
C ALA A 119 -15.15 -12.84 11.71
N ARG A 120 -15.99 -13.90 11.62
CA ARG A 120 -16.58 -14.35 10.35
C ARG A 120 -17.47 -13.28 9.72
N ASP A 121 -18.37 -12.66 10.48
CA ASP A 121 -19.28 -11.63 9.97
C ASP A 121 -18.56 -10.39 9.42
N VAL A 122 -17.42 -10.03 10.02
CA VAL A 122 -16.53 -8.96 9.57
C VAL A 122 -15.83 -9.36 8.28
N ALA A 123 -15.29 -10.58 8.21
CA ALA A 123 -14.67 -11.11 7.00
C ALA A 123 -15.65 -11.18 5.82
N ASP A 124 -16.87 -11.67 6.06
CA ASP A 124 -17.94 -11.70 5.06
C ASP A 124 -18.34 -10.30 4.59
N ALA A 125 -18.34 -9.31 5.49
CA ALA A 125 -18.59 -7.93 5.13
C ALA A 125 -17.50 -7.38 4.23
N ALA A 126 -16.23 -7.60 4.56
CA ALA A 126 -15.10 -7.19 3.72
C ALA A 126 -15.16 -7.86 2.34
N ALA A 127 -15.48 -9.15 2.28
CA ALA A 127 -15.60 -9.88 1.02
C ALA A 127 -16.76 -9.36 0.14
N ARG A 128 -17.91 -9.00 0.74
CA ARG A 128 -19.03 -8.36 0.02
C ARG A 128 -18.63 -7.01 -0.56
N GLU A 129 -17.94 -6.19 0.23
CA GLU A 129 -17.46 -4.87 -0.20
C GLU A 129 -16.42 -4.99 -1.33
N ALA A 130 -15.46 -5.91 -1.21
CA ALA A 130 -14.49 -6.19 -2.28
C ALA A 130 -15.17 -6.62 -3.58
N ARG A 131 -16.18 -7.49 -3.52
CA ARG A 131 -16.97 -7.90 -4.70
C ARG A 131 -17.74 -6.73 -5.30
N ALA A 132 -18.23 -5.79 -4.48
CA ALA A 132 -18.89 -4.58 -4.97
C ALA A 132 -17.88 -3.66 -5.70
N LEU A 133 -16.66 -3.52 -5.17
CA LEU A 133 -15.58 -2.77 -5.82
C LEU A 133 -15.15 -3.40 -7.15
N ALA A 134 -15.03 -4.73 -7.22
CA ALA A 134 -14.74 -5.43 -8.47
C ALA A 134 -15.83 -5.17 -9.54
N LYS A 135 -17.12 -5.18 -9.15
CA LYS A 135 -18.23 -4.80 -10.04
C LYS A 135 -18.14 -3.34 -10.49
N LEU A 136 -17.76 -2.44 -9.60
CA LEU A 136 -17.56 -1.02 -9.94
C LEU A 136 -16.40 -0.85 -10.94
N GLU A 137 -15.27 -1.52 -10.72
CA GLU A 137 -14.12 -1.50 -11.63
C GLU A 137 -14.50 -1.98 -13.03
N LEU A 138 -15.23 -3.10 -13.15
CA LEU A 138 -15.74 -3.60 -14.42
C LEU A 138 -16.69 -2.60 -15.11
N ARG A 139 -17.59 -1.96 -14.35
CA ARG A 139 -18.49 -0.93 -14.88
C ARG A 139 -17.75 0.29 -15.40
N LEU A 140 -16.74 0.76 -14.65
CA LEU A 140 -15.89 1.87 -15.05
C LEU A 140 -15.07 1.51 -16.29
N ALA A 141 -14.51 0.30 -16.34
CA ALA A 141 -13.79 -0.22 -17.50
C ALA A 141 -14.64 -0.22 -18.77
N ALA A 142 -15.91 -0.66 -18.65
CA ALA A 142 -16.89 -0.69 -19.74
C ALA A 142 -17.47 0.69 -20.12
N GLY A 143 -17.03 1.79 -19.50
CA GLY A 143 -17.56 3.13 -19.77
C GLY A 143 -18.99 3.37 -19.25
N LYS A 144 -19.52 2.47 -18.42
CA LYS A 144 -20.87 2.53 -17.82
C LYS A 144 -20.87 3.11 -16.39
N GLY A 145 -19.78 3.76 -16.00
CA GLY A 145 -19.61 4.49 -14.74
C GLY A 145 -19.01 5.86 -15.04
N GLY A 146 -19.78 6.89 -14.76
CA GLY A 146 -19.53 8.26 -15.14
C GLY A 146 -20.85 8.90 -15.57
N ALA A 147 -21.23 10.01 -14.91
CA ALA A 147 -22.29 10.87 -15.40
C ALA A 147 -22.11 11.07 -16.91
N ARG A 148 -23.20 10.85 -17.65
CA ARG A 148 -23.36 11.02 -19.11
C ARG A 148 -22.26 11.91 -19.69
N ALA A 149 -21.24 11.31 -20.30
CA ALA A 149 -20.29 12.04 -21.12
C ALA A 149 -21.09 12.58 -22.31
N THR A 150 -21.60 13.80 -22.18
CA THR A 150 -22.00 14.58 -23.34
C THR A 150 -20.75 14.76 -24.17
N SER A 151 -20.84 14.39 -25.43
CA SER A 151 -19.80 14.49 -26.46
C SER A 151 -19.49 15.94 -26.81
N SER A 152 -19.07 16.74 -25.83
CA SER A 152 -18.53 18.08 -26.05
C SER A 152 -17.05 18.03 -25.73
N SER A 153 -16.24 18.12 -26.77
CA SER A 153 -14.80 18.39 -26.75
C SER A 153 -14.47 19.79 -26.24
N ASP A 154 -15.15 20.21 -25.17
CA ASP A 154 -15.08 21.56 -24.65
C ASP A 154 -14.28 21.55 -23.35
N ALA A 155 -13.01 21.95 -23.46
CA ALA A 155 -12.07 22.06 -22.34
C ALA A 155 -12.46 23.14 -21.32
N SER A 156 -13.59 23.82 -21.53
CA SER A 156 -14.12 24.92 -20.71
C SER A 156 -15.28 24.55 -19.78
N ALA A 157 -15.77 23.30 -19.79
CA ALA A 157 -16.86 22.89 -18.91
C ALA A 157 -16.44 22.96 -17.42
N PRO A 158 -17.28 23.53 -16.52
CA PRO A 158 -16.94 23.63 -15.10
C PRO A 158 -16.73 22.24 -14.50
N ALA A 159 -15.70 22.09 -13.67
CA ALA A 159 -15.43 20.86 -12.94
C ALA A 159 -16.72 20.41 -12.23
N THR A 160 -17.19 19.21 -12.55
CA THR A 160 -18.26 18.60 -11.78
C THR A 160 -17.76 18.46 -10.33
N ASN A 161 -18.66 18.47 -9.35
CA ASN A 161 -18.37 18.33 -7.91
C ASN A 161 -17.67 16.98 -7.53
N ASP A 162 -17.30 16.19 -8.54
CA ASP A 162 -16.73 14.86 -8.47
C ASP A 162 -15.25 14.80 -8.89
N ASP A 163 -14.70 15.83 -9.54
CA ASP A 163 -13.26 15.87 -9.86
C ASP A 163 -12.41 16.22 -8.62
N VAL A 164 -11.09 16.09 -8.74
CA VAL A 164 -10.16 16.42 -7.65
C VAL A 164 -9.83 17.90 -7.69
N VAL A 165 -10.15 18.60 -6.60
CA VAL A 165 -9.79 20.00 -6.39
C VAL A 165 -8.59 20.05 -5.44
N ALA A 166 -7.50 20.67 -5.87
CA ALA A 166 -6.31 20.90 -5.03
C ALA A 166 -6.25 22.36 -4.54
N ARG A 167 -6.31 22.56 -3.23
CA ARG A 167 -6.18 23.88 -2.57
C ARG A 167 -4.84 23.99 -1.88
N ARG A 168 -4.04 24.98 -2.28
CA ARG A 168 -2.74 25.27 -1.66
C ARG A 168 -2.96 26.18 -0.46
N ARG A 169 -2.38 25.79 0.67
CA ARG A 169 -2.29 26.59 1.90
C ARG A 169 -0.81 26.89 2.17
N LYS A 170 -0.56 27.82 3.08
CA LYS A 170 0.79 28.24 3.48
C LYS A 170 1.75 27.08 3.75
N HIS A 171 1.27 26.02 4.41
CA HIS A 171 2.12 24.87 4.81
C HIS A 171 1.66 23.52 4.24
N SER A 172 0.54 23.49 3.52
CA SER A 172 -0.08 22.23 3.08
C SER A 172 -0.75 22.36 1.72
N VAL A 173 -1.06 21.21 1.14
CA VAL A 173 -1.95 21.09 -0.02
C VAL A 173 -3.09 20.16 0.38
N GLU A 174 -4.30 20.65 0.24
CA GLU A 174 -5.55 19.93 0.50
C GLU A 174 -6.11 19.42 -0.84
N LEU A 175 -6.37 18.13 -0.97
CA LEU A 175 -7.04 17.58 -2.15
C LEU A 175 -8.41 17.02 -1.74
N THR A 176 -9.47 17.47 -2.41
CA THR A 176 -10.85 17.07 -2.14
C THR A 176 -11.54 16.51 -3.38
N SER A 177 -12.35 15.48 -3.19
CA SER A 177 -13.22 14.92 -4.22
C SER A 177 -14.30 14.05 -3.56
N ARG A 178 -15.55 14.10 -4.06
CA ARG A 178 -16.65 13.20 -3.65
C ARG A 178 -16.84 13.08 -2.13
N GLY A 179 -16.75 14.20 -1.42
CA GLY A 179 -16.89 14.26 0.05
C GLY A 179 -15.73 13.63 0.84
N LYS A 180 -14.63 13.27 0.17
CA LYS A 180 -13.38 12.82 0.79
C LYS A 180 -12.33 13.92 0.64
N PHE A 181 -11.44 14.00 1.61
CA PHE A 181 -10.31 14.93 1.58
C PHE A 181 -9.05 14.29 2.16
N VAL A 182 -7.90 14.71 1.63
CA VAL A 182 -6.56 14.35 2.08
C VAL A 182 -5.71 15.61 2.13
N VAL A 183 -4.70 15.62 3.00
CA VAL A 183 -3.82 16.77 3.20
C VAL A 183 -2.38 16.26 3.21
N THR A 184 -1.48 17.00 2.57
CA THR A 184 -0.04 16.74 2.60
C THR A 184 0.73 18.04 2.78
N SER A 185 1.97 17.99 3.27
CA SER A 185 2.81 19.19 3.39
C SER A 185 3.26 19.70 2.01
N ARG A 186 3.65 20.98 1.91
CA ARG A 186 4.23 21.54 0.68
C ARG A 186 5.48 20.77 0.22
N ALA A 187 6.34 20.38 1.17
CA ALA A 187 7.54 19.59 0.89
C ALA A 187 7.21 18.19 0.34
N ALA A 188 6.28 17.48 0.97
CA ALA A 188 5.86 16.15 0.50
C ALA A 188 5.13 16.22 -0.84
N TYR A 189 4.31 17.26 -1.07
CA TYR A 189 3.69 17.51 -2.38
C TYR A 189 4.74 17.68 -3.48
N ALA A 190 5.76 18.52 -3.25
CA ALA A 190 6.83 18.76 -4.22
C ALA A 190 7.61 17.48 -4.53
N ARG A 191 7.95 16.69 -3.49
CA ARG A 191 8.63 15.40 -3.66
C ARG A 191 7.79 14.41 -4.47
N LEU A 192 6.50 14.26 -4.14
CA LEU A 192 5.60 13.36 -4.86
C LEU A 192 5.36 13.83 -6.30
N ARG A 193 5.38 15.14 -6.55
CA ARG A 193 5.33 15.70 -7.90
C ARG A 193 6.58 15.39 -8.71
N ALA A 194 7.75 15.45 -8.10
CA ALA A 194 9.02 15.04 -8.73
C ALA A 194 9.01 13.55 -9.09
N LEU A 195 8.61 12.67 -8.16
CA LEU A 195 8.43 11.25 -8.42
C LEU A 195 7.42 11.00 -9.55
N TYR A 196 6.31 11.74 -9.55
CA TYR A 196 5.32 11.62 -10.62
C TYR A 196 5.88 12.08 -11.97
N ARG A 197 6.65 13.18 -12.05
CA ARG A 197 7.28 13.60 -13.31
C ARG A 197 8.17 12.51 -13.90
N GLU A 198 8.91 11.79 -13.07
CA GLU A 198 9.78 10.69 -13.52
C GLU A 198 9.00 9.42 -13.90
N HIS A 199 7.90 9.14 -13.19
CA HIS A 199 7.21 7.84 -13.25
C HIS A 199 5.76 7.90 -13.76
N ALA A 200 5.26 9.06 -14.18
CA ALA A 200 3.90 9.26 -14.65
C ALA A 200 3.55 8.21 -15.72
N PRO A 201 2.39 7.56 -15.65
CA PRO A 201 2.03 6.56 -16.65
C PRO A 201 1.80 7.26 -18.01
N PRO A 202 2.14 6.63 -19.15
CA PRO A 202 1.99 7.26 -20.47
C PRO A 202 0.54 7.67 -20.79
N CYS A 203 -0.44 7.03 -20.15
CA CYS A 203 -1.86 7.34 -20.33
C CYS A 203 -2.30 8.68 -19.72
N ASP A 204 -1.49 9.29 -18.86
CA ASP A 204 -1.81 10.55 -18.20
C ASP A 204 -1.44 11.78 -19.05
N GLY A 205 -0.87 11.56 -20.25
CA GLY A 205 -0.53 12.62 -21.20
C GLY A 205 0.94 13.06 -21.11
N PRO A 206 1.27 14.23 -21.68
CA PRO A 206 2.65 14.75 -21.66
C PRO A 206 3.11 15.04 -20.23
N ALA A 207 4.43 15.01 -20.03
CA ALA A 207 5.01 15.32 -18.73
C ALA A 207 4.69 16.75 -18.28
N ILE A 208 4.58 16.93 -16.96
CA ILE A 208 4.38 18.25 -16.36
C ILE A 208 5.66 19.07 -16.55
N SER A 209 5.58 20.20 -17.26
CA SER A 209 6.71 21.10 -17.50
C SER A 209 7.35 21.58 -16.18
N GLU A 210 8.67 21.81 -16.19
CA GLU A 210 9.39 22.34 -15.02
C GLU A 210 8.87 23.73 -14.64
N ASP A 211 8.63 24.59 -15.64
CA ASP A 211 8.20 25.99 -15.50
C ASP A 211 6.79 26.21 -14.94
N SER A 212 6.04 25.14 -14.65
CA SER A 212 4.66 25.23 -14.13
C SER A 212 4.57 25.46 -12.62
N GLU A 213 5.64 25.91 -11.98
CA GLU A 213 5.63 26.30 -10.57
C GLU A 213 4.94 27.64 -10.39
N GLU A 214 3.61 27.64 -10.44
CA GLU A 214 2.87 28.86 -10.13
C GLU A 214 2.67 28.97 -8.60
N ASP A 215 3.46 29.84 -7.97
CA ASP A 215 3.44 30.22 -6.55
C ASP A 215 2.34 31.24 -6.18
N ASP A 216 1.11 31.05 -6.63
CA ASP A 216 -0.02 31.93 -6.27
C ASP A 216 -0.88 31.31 -5.16
N GLU A 217 -1.04 32.01 -4.05
CA GLU A 217 -1.98 31.62 -2.99
C GLU A 217 -3.40 31.99 -3.46
N GLY A 218 -4.29 31.02 -3.68
CA GLY A 218 -5.64 31.35 -4.17
C GLY A 218 -6.56 30.15 -4.38
N ASP A 219 -7.87 30.41 -4.31
CA ASP A 219 -8.94 29.40 -4.34
C ASP A 219 -9.40 29.01 -5.76
N ASP A 220 -9.03 29.81 -6.78
CA ASP A 220 -9.68 29.80 -8.10
C ASP A 220 -8.87 29.16 -9.25
N ARG A 221 -7.72 28.54 -8.98
CA ARG A 221 -6.78 28.14 -10.05
C ARG A 221 -7.00 26.76 -10.69
N ASP A 222 -7.95 25.98 -10.19
CA ASP A 222 -8.25 24.66 -10.79
C ASP A 222 -8.81 24.78 -12.23
N ARG A 223 -9.35 25.97 -12.58
CA ARG A 223 -9.87 26.26 -13.93
C ARG A 223 -8.77 26.33 -15.00
N PHE A 224 -7.52 26.62 -14.64
CA PHE A 224 -6.40 26.77 -15.59
C PHE A 224 -5.34 25.65 -15.52
N SER A 225 -5.56 24.65 -14.67
CA SER A 225 -4.69 23.48 -14.53
C SER A 225 -4.59 22.66 -15.83
N SER A 226 -3.36 22.39 -16.28
CA SER A 226 -3.09 21.55 -17.46
C SER A 226 -3.65 20.14 -17.27
N LEU A 227 -3.90 19.40 -18.37
CA LEU A 227 -4.37 18.01 -18.28
C LEU A 227 -3.41 17.11 -17.47
N ALA A 228 -2.10 17.37 -17.57
CA ALA A 228 -1.07 16.63 -16.84
C ALA A 228 -1.11 16.95 -15.34
N GLU A 229 -1.31 18.21 -14.95
CA GLU A 229 -1.44 18.61 -13.54
C GLU A 229 -2.74 18.04 -12.93
N LYS A 230 -3.86 18.05 -13.67
CA LYS A 230 -5.11 17.37 -13.27
C LYS A 230 -4.90 15.86 -13.09
N ALA A 231 -4.16 15.21 -13.98
CA ALA A 231 -3.84 13.79 -13.84
C ALA A 231 -3.00 13.53 -12.58
N PHE A 232 -1.97 14.35 -12.34
CA PHE A 232 -1.17 14.28 -11.12
C PHE A 232 -2.02 14.42 -9.85
N HIS A 233 -2.90 15.43 -9.75
CA HIS A 233 -3.76 15.60 -8.57
C HIS A 233 -4.68 14.42 -8.34
N ARG A 234 -5.25 13.84 -9.41
CA ARG A 234 -6.08 12.64 -9.31
C ARG A 234 -5.30 11.43 -8.80
N ARG A 235 -4.07 11.21 -9.30
CA ARG A 235 -3.18 10.13 -8.86
C ARG A 235 -2.70 10.33 -7.43
N LEU A 236 -2.32 11.56 -7.08
CA LEU A 236 -1.90 11.94 -5.74
C LEU A 236 -3.05 11.76 -4.74
N PHE A 237 -4.26 12.20 -5.09
CA PHE A 237 -5.44 12.00 -4.26
C PHE A 237 -5.73 10.51 -4.03
N ALA A 238 -5.69 9.70 -5.09
CA ALA A 238 -5.89 8.25 -4.97
C ALA A 238 -4.83 7.59 -4.06
N LEU A 239 -3.56 7.92 -4.25
CA LEU A 239 -2.45 7.45 -3.40
C LEU A 239 -2.67 7.82 -1.93
N LEU A 240 -2.87 9.11 -1.64
CA LEU A 240 -3.01 9.59 -0.27
C LEU A 240 -4.29 9.03 0.38
N LEU A 241 -5.38 8.91 -0.38
CA LEU A 241 -6.63 8.34 0.13
C LEU A 241 -6.50 6.85 0.42
N ARG A 242 -5.75 6.08 -0.40
CA ARG A 242 -5.43 4.68 -0.12
C ARG A 242 -4.73 4.55 1.22
N TYR A 243 -3.60 5.23 1.40
CA TYR A 243 -2.80 5.14 2.63
C TYR A 243 -3.52 5.72 3.86
N LYS A 244 -4.31 6.79 3.69
CA LYS A 244 -5.20 7.30 4.74
C LYS A 244 -6.24 6.26 5.13
N SER A 245 -6.90 5.59 4.19
CA SER A 245 -8.07 4.74 4.50
C SER A 245 -7.72 3.40 5.14
N ILE A 246 -6.51 2.87 4.89
CA ILE A 246 -6.05 1.61 5.48
C ILE A 246 -5.64 1.73 6.95
N HIS A 247 -5.54 2.95 7.50
CA HIS A 247 -5.11 3.23 8.89
C HIS A 247 -3.83 2.48 9.30
N GLY A 248 -2.85 2.41 8.39
CA GLY A 248 -1.59 1.68 8.59
C GLY A 248 -0.56 2.40 9.47
N TYR A 249 -0.89 3.55 10.05
CA TYR A 249 0.00 4.23 10.99
C TYR A 249 0.27 3.33 12.21
N GLY A 250 1.52 3.29 12.67
CA GLY A 250 1.96 2.44 13.78
C GLY A 250 2.32 1.00 13.40
N PHE A 251 2.13 0.60 12.14
CA PHE A 251 2.54 -0.73 11.64
C PHE A 251 3.94 -0.74 11.02
N GLN A 252 4.62 0.41 10.91
CA GLN A 252 5.99 0.51 10.41
C GLN A 252 6.59 1.80 10.98
N ALA A 253 7.91 1.82 11.17
CA ALA A 253 8.64 3.03 11.53
C ALA A 253 9.87 3.14 10.62
N SER A 254 9.96 4.22 9.84
CA SER A 254 11.14 4.48 9.00
C SER A 254 12.39 4.63 9.88
N VAL A 255 13.52 4.17 9.37
CA VAL A 255 14.81 4.53 9.97
C VAL A 255 15.11 6.03 9.74
N GLY A 256 15.99 6.59 10.56
CA GLY A 256 16.40 7.99 10.45
C GLY A 256 17.29 8.25 9.23
N GLU A 257 17.34 9.52 8.78
CA GLU A 257 18.13 9.94 7.62
C GLU A 257 19.62 9.55 7.72
N GLU A 258 20.21 9.68 8.91
CA GLU A 258 21.59 9.27 9.16
C GLU A 258 21.82 7.77 9.00
N VAL A 259 20.81 6.95 9.29
CA VAL A 259 20.87 5.50 9.05
C VAL A 259 20.88 5.22 7.55
N PHE A 260 19.97 5.82 6.78
CA PHE A 260 19.97 5.68 5.33
C PHE A 260 21.29 6.16 4.69
N ARG A 261 21.83 7.29 5.16
CA ARG A 261 23.13 7.82 4.72
C ARG A 261 24.25 6.83 4.99
N ALA A 262 24.28 6.22 6.18
CA ALA A 262 25.27 5.20 6.53
C ALA A 262 25.10 3.92 5.69
N LEU A 263 23.87 3.44 5.49
CA LEU A 263 23.59 2.26 4.65
C LEU A 263 24.04 2.49 3.21
N GLY A 264 23.75 3.66 2.63
CA GLY A 264 24.23 4.03 1.30
C GLY A 264 25.75 4.10 1.22
N ALA A 265 26.40 4.78 2.16
CA ALA A 265 27.84 4.98 2.14
C ALA A 265 28.68 3.73 2.47
N LYS A 266 28.17 2.84 3.33
CA LYS A 266 28.92 1.68 3.84
C LYS A 266 28.56 0.37 3.13
N LEU A 267 27.29 0.20 2.75
CA LEU A 267 26.79 -1.04 2.14
C LEU A 267 26.37 -0.84 0.68
N GLY A 268 26.31 0.39 0.18
CA GLY A 268 25.82 0.67 -1.17
C GLY A 268 24.32 0.48 -1.34
N VAL A 269 23.55 0.57 -0.24
CA VAL A 269 22.09 0.44 -0.30
C VAL A 269 21.50 1.61 -1.08
N ALA A 270 20.65 1.29 -2.06
CA ALA A 270 19.97 2.26 -2.91
C ALA A 270 18.50 1.89 -3.19
N HIS A 271 17.95 0.91 -2.46
CA HIS A 271 16.62 0.39 -2.68
C HIS A 271 15.96 -0.07 -1.38
N GLU A 272 14.73 0.36 -1.13
CA GLU A 272 13.91 -0.07 0.01
C GLU A 272 12.94 -1.19 -0.39
N CYS A 273 12.99 -2.33 0.30
CA CYS A 273 12.13 -3.48 0.07
C CYS A 273 10.69 -3.26 0.56
N PHE A 274 10.46 -2.31 1.47
CA PHE A 274 9.13 -2.04 2.03
C PHE A 274 8.97 -0.54 2.28
N ALA A 275 8.44 0.17 1.29
CA ALA A 275 8.17 1.59 1.42
C ALA A 275 6.84 1.98 0.76
N SER A 276 6.60 3.27 0.71
CA SER A 276 5.54 3.95 0.00
C SER A 276 6.13 5.17 -0.68
N PRO A 277 5.46 5.73 -1.70
CA PRO A 277 5.89 7.00 -2.29
C PRO A 277 6.08 8.14 -1.27
N MET A 278 5.37 8.07 -0.13
CA MET A 278 5.38 9.08 0.93
C MET A 278 6.61 8.99 1.84
N ASN A 279 7.17 7.80 2.07
CA ASN A 279 8.27 7.59 3.02
C ASN A 279 9.57 7.07 2.40
N ALA A 280 9.56 6.62 1.13
CA ALA A 280 10.76 6.11 0.47
C ALA A 280 11.90 7.13 0.55
N HIS A 281 13.08 6.72 1.00
CA HIS A 281 14.26 7.55 1.01
C HIS A 281 14.96 7.54 -0.36
N TYR A 282 15.08 6.37 -0.96
CA TYR A 282 15.70 6.20 -2.27
C TYR A 282 14.65 6.37 -3.39
N GLY A 283 15.11 6.69 -4.60
CA GLY A 283 14.23 6.74 -5.78
C GLY A 283 13.73 5.36 -6.25
N ALA A 284 14.27 4.27 -5.71
CA ALA A 284 13.86 2.90 -6.02
C ALA A 284 13.33 2.20 -4.76
N PHE A 285 12.11 1.68 -4.82
CA PHE A 285 11.49 1.01 -3.69
C PHE A 285 10.41 0.02 -4.13
N ASN A 286 10.05 -0.90 -3.24
CA ASN A 286 8.89 -1.77 -3.36
C ASN A 286 7.73 -1.22 -2.52
N GLY A 287 6.57 -1.05 -3.16
CA GLY A 287 5.35 -0.56 -2.53
C GLY A 287 4.24 -1.61 -2.52
N ALA A 288 3.38 -1.54 -1.51
CA ALA A 288 2.30 -2.51 -1.30
C ALA A 288 1.17 -2.41 -2.35
N PHE A 289 0.97 -1.24 -2.95
CA PHE A 289 -0.20 -0.95 -3.79
C PHE A 289 0.22 -0.49 -5.17
N LEU A 290 0.73 -1.41 -5.99
CA LEU A 290 1.26 -1.10 -7.32
C LEU A 290 0.29 -0.29 -8.20
N ASP A 291 -1.03 -0.45 -8.02
CA ASP A 291 -2.06 0.28 -8.76
C ASP A 291 -2.07 1.81 -8.51
N VAL A 292 -1.65 2.25 -7.32
CA VAL A 292 -1.54 3.67 -6.94
C VAL A 292 -0.12 4.14 -6.67
N ASP A 293 0.83 3.23 -6.41
CA ASP A 293 2.22 3.56 -6.10
C ASP A 293 3.10 3.64 -7.36
N ALA A 294 2.78 2.88 -8.41
CA ALA A 294 3.57 2.85 -9.65
C ALA A 294 3.73 4.23 -10.33
N PRO A 295 2.71 5.11 -10.36
CA PRO A 295 2.86 6.48 -10.86
C PRO A 295 3.91 7.31 -10.11
N PHE A 296 4.41 6.83 -8.97
CA PHE A 296 5.38 7.50 -8.11
C PHE A 296 6.64 6.66 -7.85
N GLY A 297 6.92 5.66 -8.70
CA GLY A 297 8.21 4.96 -8.71
C GLY A 297 8.26 3.60 -8.05
N SER A 298 7.15 3.07 -7.52
CA SER A 298 7.14 1.72 -6.94
C SER A 298 7.48 0.64 -7.98
N ALA A 299 8.39 -0.25 -7.61
CA ALA A 299 8.73 -1.46 -8.34
C ALA A 299 7.70 -2.60 -8.13
N GLY A 300 6.70 -2.38 -7.27
CA GLY A 300 5.67 -3.35 -6.89
C GLY A 300 5.95 -4.06 -5.58
N ASP A 301 5.11 -5.05 -5.27
CA ASP A 301 5.19 -5.83 -4.04
C ASP A 301 6.52 -6.59 -3.95
N PHE A 302 7.15 -6.52 -2.77
CA PHE A 302 8.43 -7.17 -2.50
C PHE A 302 8.40 -8.67 -2.78
N PHE A 303 7.37 -9.37 -2.32
CA PHE A 303 7.27 -10.82 -2.46
C PHE A 303 7.10 -11.22 -3.92
N ALA A 304 6.26 -10.52 -4.67
CA ALA A 304 6.10 -10.74 -6.09
C ALA A 304 7.40 -10.49 -6.87
N VAL A 305 8.15 -9.45 -6.51
CA VAL A 305 9.48 -9.18 -7.10
C VAL A 305 10.49 -10.28 -6.74
N ALA A 306 10.51 -10.74 -5.49
CA ALA A 306 11.40 -11.81 -5.04
C ALA A 306 11.11 -13.15 -5.74
N ASP A 307 9.84 -13.52 -5.86
CA ASP A 307 9.42 -14.78 -6.50
C ASP A 307 9.90 -14.86 -7.95
N ARG A 308 9.78 -13.75 -8.69
CA ARG A 308 10.29 -13.59 -10.07
C ARG A 308 11.82 -13.47 -10.17
N GLY A 309 12.54 -13.44 -9.05
CA GLY A 309 13.99 -13.33 -9.01
C GLY A 309 14.49 -11.92 -9.32
N GLY A 310 13.77 -10.88 -8.89
CA GLY A 310 14.18 -9.48 -9.05
C GLY A 310 15.37 -9.06 -8.17
N PHE A 311 15.67 -9.83 -7.11
CA PHE A 311 16.82 -9.63 -6.24
C PHE A 311 17.90 -10.66 -6.55
N ARG A 312 18.84 -10.28 -7.43
CA ARG A 312 19.97 -11.15 -7.85
C ARG A 312 21.32 -10.66 -7.39
N ARG A 313 21.47 -9.35 -7.16
CA ARG A 313 22.70 -8.70 -6.70
C ARG A 313 22.38 -7.35 -6.07
N GLY A 314 23.32 -6.78 -5.33
CA GLY A 314 23.22 -5.43 -4.76
C GLY A 314 22.93 -5.43 -3.26
N ALA A 315 22.58 -4.26 -2.74
CA ALA A 315 22.30 -4.04 -1.33
C ALA A 315 20.93 -3.37 -1.16
N TYR A 316 20.13 -3.91 -0.25
CA TYR A 316 18.74 -3.52 -0.06
C TYR A 316 18.45 -3.24 1.42
N GLU A 317 17.64 -2.22 1.70
CA GLU A 317 17.05 -2.03 3.02
C GLU A 317 15.75 -2.82 3.10
N ALA A 318 15.48 -3.49 4.21
CA ALA A 318 14.22 -4.20 4.44
C ALA A 318 13.66 -3.90 5.83
N ASN A 319 12.62 -3.08 5.87
CA ASN A 319 11.87 -2.73 7.07
C ASN A 319 10.38 -3.03 6.87
N PRO A 320 9.95 -4.29 7.04
CA PRO A 320 8.59 -4.70 6.73
C PRO A 320 7.59 -4.09 7.72
N PRO A 321 6.30 -4.01 7.36
CA PRO A 321 5.26 -3.81 8.35
C PRO A 321 5.36 -4.84 9.49
N PHE A 322 5.16 -4.39 10.74
CA PHE A 322 5.23 -5.15 11.98
C PHE A 322 4.02 -6.07 12.15
N VAL A 323 3.82 -6.92 11.16
CA VAL A 323 2.78 -7.93 11.05
C VAL A 323 3.49 -9.26 10.96
N SER A 324 3.29 -10.13 11.95
CA SER A 324 3.99 -11.41 12.12
C SER A 324 4.17 -12.18 10.80
N GLY A 325 3.07 -12.43 10.10
CA GLY A 325 3.10 -13.17 8.82
C GLY A 325 3.86 -12.48 7.68
N VAL A 326 3.95 -11.15 7.68
CA VAL A 326 4.73 -10.38 6.70
C VAL A 326 6.21 -10.46 7.01
N MET A 327 6.59 -10.27 8.28
CA MET A 327 7.99 -10.40 8.72
C MET A 327 8.50 -11.83 8.48
N ASP A 328 7.69 -12.83 8.80
CA ASP A 328 8.00 -14.24 8.58
C ASP A 328 8.21 -14.58 7.10
N ALA A 329 7.32 -14.09 6.22
CA ALA A 329 7.43 -14.28 4.78
C ALA A 329 8.62 -13.52 4.17
N MET A 330 8.98 -12.36 4.74
CA MET A 330 10.12 -11.55 4.25
C MET A 330 11.41 -12.35 4.38
N VAL A 331 11.59 -13.02 5.53
CA VAL A 331 12.74 -13.86 5.81
C VAL A 331 12.86 -15.00 4.78
N ASP A 332 11.75 -15.70 4.47
CA ASP A 332 11.73 -16.76 3.44
C ASP A 332 12.11 -16.22 2.05
N ALA A 333 11.57 -15.05 1.67
CA ALA A 333 11.82 -14.44 0.37
C ALA A 333 13.28 -13.98 0.20
N MET A 334 13.89 -13.43 1.25
CA MET A 334 15.31 -13.06 1.26
C MET A 334 16.21 -14.30 1.16
N GLU A 335 15.89 -15.41 1.83
CA GLU A 335 16.66 -16.65 1.68
C GLU A 335 16.61 -17.22 0.27
N LEU A 336 15.44 -17.19 -0.36
CA LEU A 336 15.30 -17.60 -1.74
C LEU A 336 16.16 -16.73 -2.67
N ALA A 337 16.14 -15.41 -2.47
CA ALA A 337 16.95 -14.47 -3.23
C ALA A 337 18.47 -14.71 -3.03
N LEU A 338 18.92 -14.85 -1.77
CA LEU A 338 20.31 -15.15 -1.43
C LEU A 338 20.76 -16.50 -2.00
N THR A 339 19.92 -17.53 -1.96
CA THR A 339 20.21 -18.84 -2.55
C THR A 339 20.41 -18.76 -4.06
N ARG A 340 19.58 -17.98 -4.74
CA ARG A 340 19.71 -17.74 -6.18
C ARG A 340 20.96 -16.95 -6.51
N ALA A 341 21.25 -15.89 -5.75
CA ALA A 341 22.46 -15.08 -5.93
C ALA A 341 23.74 -15.89 -5.70
N ASP A 342 23.79 -16.72 -4.65
CA ASP A 342 24.92 -17.59 -4.33
C ASP A 342 25.18 -18.63 -5.43
N ALA A 343 24.12 -19.26 -5.95
CA ALA A 343 24.22 -20.17 -7.09
C ALA A 343 24.81 -19.49 -8.36
N ASP A 344 24.52 -18.20 -8.53
CA ASP A 344 25.00 -17.38 -9.65
C ASP A 344 26.31 -16.61 -9.30
N ALA A 345 26.92 -16.88 -8.14
CA ALA A 345 28.09 -16.18 -7.60
C ALA A 345 27.96 -14.63 -7.61
N GLN A 346 26.77 -14.12 -7.29
CA GLN A 346 26.45 -12.69 -7.25
C GLN A 346 26.48 -12.12 -5.82
N PRO A 347 27.03 -10.90 -5.62
CA PRO A 347 27.00 -10.25 -4.32
C PRO A 347 25.60 -9.72 -4.02
N LEU A 348 24.97 -10.21 -2.95
CA LEU A 348 23.65 -9.76 -2.49
C LEU A 348 23.64 -9.59 -0.97
N THR A 349 23.13 -8.46 -0.48
CA THR A 349 22.95 -8.21 0.95
C THR A 349 21.63 -7.51 1.24
N PHE A 350 21.09 -7.77 2.44
CA PHE A 350 19.90 -7.13 2.97
C PHE A 350 20.21 -6.55 4.36
N ALA A 351 20.00 -5.24 4.54
CA ALA A 351 20.00 -4.58 5.83
C ALA A 351 18.57 -4.61 6.40
N VAL A 352 18.34 -5.45 7.41
CA VAL A 352 16.99 -5.77 7.89
C VAL A 352 16.69 -5.07 9.22
N PHE A 353 15.56 -4.37 9.29
CA PHE A 353 15.07 -3.67 10.48
C PHE A 353 13.73 -4.26 10.90
N VAL A 354 13.68 -4.91 12.06
CA VAL A 354 12.47 -5.51 12.64
C VAL A 354 12.39 -5.18 14.13
N PRO A 355 11.19 -5.14 14.74
CA PRO A 355 11.05 -4.90 16.16
C PRO A 355 11.68 -6.02 16.97
N GLY A 356 12.23 -5.68 18.14
CA GLY A 356 12.90 -6.60 19.07
C GLY A 356 12.04 -7.69 19.72
N TRP A 357 10.90 -8.05 19.13
CA TRP A 357 9.94 -9.04 19.63
C TRP A 357 10.44 -10.47 19.40
N SER A 358 11.36 -10.93 20.24
CA SER A 358 12.12 -12.18 20.03
C SER A 358 11.29 -13.46 19.98
N ASP A 359 10.02 -13.40 20.39
CA ASP A 359 9.02 -14.47 20.33
C ASP A 359 8.35 -14.61 18.95
N GLU A 360 8.50 -13.63 18.06
CA GLU A 360 7.96 -13.69 16.70
C GLU A 360 8.69 -14.75 15.84
N PRO A 361 7.98 -15.52 14.99
CA PRO A 361 8.57 -16.60 14.18
C PRO A 361 9.75 -16.17 13.30
N CYS A 362 9.73 -14.93 12.82
CA CYS A 362 10.80 -14.37 12.00
C CYS A 362 12.16 -14.39 12.72
N TRP A 363 12.19 -14.21 14.05
CA TRP A 363 13.42 -14.27 14.84
C TRP A 363 13.98 -15.67 14.95
N ALA A 364 13.11 -16.68 15.11
CA ALA A 364 13.51 -18.08 15.13
C ALA A 364 14.10 -18.49 13.78
N LYS A 365 13.44 -18.10 12.69
CA LYS A 365 13.93 -18.35 11.33
C LYS A 365 15.24 -17.64 11.06
N ALA A 366 15.38 -16.40 11.51
CA ALA A 366 16.54 -15.58 11.21
C ALA A 366 17.83 -16.11 11.85
N ARG A 367 17.81 -16.93 12.91
CA ARG A 367 18.98 -17.26 13.76
C ARG A 367 20.29 -17.60 13.02
N PRO A 368 21.48 -17.17 13.54
CA PRO A 368 22.76 -17.32 12.84
C PRO A 368 23.24 -18.77 12.74
N THR A 369 22.86 -19.60 13.71
CA THR A 369 23.33 -20.99 13.81
C THR A 369 22.63 -21.94 12.82
N SER A 370 21.64 -21.46 12.07
CA SER A 370 20.80 -22.30 11.20
C SER A 370 20.83 -21.91 9.71
N ARG A 371 21.65 -20.93 9.28
CA ARG A 371 21.60 -20.43 7.89
C ARG A 371 22.91 -20.60 7.12
N ARG A 372 22.74 -20.93 5.83
CA ARG A 372 23.76 -20.94 4.77
C ARG A 372 24.40 -19.56 4.54
N PHE A 373 23.70 -18.48 4.88
CA PHE A 373 24.15 -17.10 4.68
C PHE A 373 24.44 -16.43 6.03
N PRO A 374 25.68 -15.96 6.28
CA PRO A 374 26.03 -15.30 7.53
C PRO A 374 25.37 -13.91 7.61
N TYR A 375 25.07 -13.46 8.83
CA TYR A 375 24.63 -12.10 9.09
C TYR A 375 25.04 -11.67 10.50
N ASP A 376 25.27 -10.37 10.67
CA ASP A 376 25.54 -9.75 11.96
C ASP A 376 24.23 -9.19 12.56
N ARG A 377 23.98 -9.49 13.82
CA ARG A 377 22.84 -8.92 14.56
C ARG A 377 23.33 -7.77 15.42
N VAL A 378 22.83 -6.57 15.13
CA VAL A 378 23.02 -5.39 15.99
C VAL A 378 21.70 -5.09 16.67
N GLY A 379 21.66 -5.17 18.01
CA GLY A 379 20.52 -4.75 18.80
C GLY A 379 20.65 -3.28 19.18
N VAL A 380 19.64 -2.47 18.87
CA VAL A 380 19.49 -1.16 19.53
C VAL A 380 18.84 -1.44 20.89
N VAL A 381 19.68 -1.57 21.92
CA VAL A 381 19.21 -1.56 23.30
C VAL A 381 18.91 -0.10 23.60
N ASN A 382 17.64 0.26 23.76
CA ASN A 382 17.32 1.51 24.43
C ASN A 382 17.98 1.40 25.81
N ALA A 383 18.95 2.28 26.11
CA ALA A 383 19.37 2.45 27.48
C ALA A 383 18.10 2.64 28.33
N ASP A 384 17.95 1.87 29.39
CA ASP A 384 16.80 1.96 30.30
C ASP A 384 16.55 3.45 30.65
N PRO A 385 15.28 3.88 30.74
CA PRO A 385 14.92 5.28 30.99
C PRO A 385 15.51 5.86 32.27
#